data_AF-A0A3L8CC02-F1
#
_entry.id   AF-A0A3L8CC02-F1
#
_cell.length_a   1.000
_cell.length_b   1.000
_cell.length_c   1.000
_cell.angle_alpha   90.00
_cell.angle_beta   90.00
_cell.angle_gamma   90.00
#
_symmetry.space_group_name_H-M   'P 1'
#
loop_
_entity.id
_entity.type
_entity.pdbx_description
1 polymer ?
#
loop_
_entity_poly.entity_id
_entity_poly.type
_entity_poly.pdbx_seq_one_letter_code
_entity_poly.pdbx_strand_id
1 'polypeptide(L)'
;MLQSRYLLSALGLSLMIATLPAHAAGLSSEHKAFGKTNDGMPVEQYILRNSHGMQATVITYGATLQSLQVPDKNGKVDDIVLGFDDVQGYQAGTAYFGATIGRFGNRLAGVSQEEDGKRYQVPKNDGPNSLHGGSQGFDK
;
A
#
# COMPACT_ATOMS: atom_id res chain seq x y z
N MET A 1 -24.19 20.32 -76.84
CA MET A 1 -24.53 18.91 -76.55
C MET A 1 -23.98 18.61 -75.16
N LEU A 2 -24.80 18.65 -74.10
CA LEU A 2 -25.42 17.50 -73.40
C LEU A 2 -24.34 16.50 -72.91
N GLN A 3 -24.16 16.11 -71.64
CA GLN A 3 -25.06 15.82 -70.50
C GLN A 3 -24.26 16.00 -69.16
N SER A 4 -24.79 16.64 -68.11
CA SER A 4 -25.42 16.07 -66.90
C SER A 4 -24.75 14.82 -66.29
N ARG A 5 -24.36 14.87 -65.00
CA ARG A 5 -24.94 14.10 -63.87
C ARG A 5 -24.03 14.05 -62.61
N TYR A 6 -24.49 14.71 -61.56
CA TYR A 6 -24.58 14.38 -60.13
C TYR A 6 -23.62 13.39 -59.39
N LEU A 7 -23.34 13.83 -58.14
CA LEU A 7 -23.37 13.08 -56.87
C LEU A 7 -22.21 12.12 -56.53
N LEU A 8 -21.43 12.50 -55.51
CA LEU A 8 -21.41 11.89 -54.16
C LEU A 8 -20.08 12.25 -53.48
N SER A 9 -20.09 13.33 -52.71
CA SER A 9 -19.06 13.64 -51.72
C SER A 9 -19.15 12.63 -50.57
N ALA A 10 -18.40 11.54 -50.68
CA ALA A 10 -18.18 10.59 -49.59
C ALA A 10 -16.80 10.85 -49.00
N LEU A 11 -16.74 11.65 -47.93
CA LEU A 11 -15.63 11.59 -46.99
C LEU A 11 -16.23 11.60 -45.58
N GLY A 12 -16.72 10.43 -45.17
CA GLY A 12 -17.06 10.17 -43.78
C GLY A 12 -15.79 10.22 -42.96
N LEU A 13 -15.49 11.39 -42.40
CA LEU A 13 -14.43 11.55 -41.41
C LEU A 13 -14.93 10.88 -40.12
N SER A 14 -14.68 9.57 -39.99
CA SER A 14 -14.91 8.86 -38.73
C SER A 14 -13.92 9.39 -37.72
N LEU A 15 -14.39 10.32 -36.88
CA LEU A 15 -13.67 10.82 -35.73
C LEU A 15 -13.61 9.68 -34.71
N MET A 16 -12.56 8.86 -34.79
CA MET A 16 -12.17 7.96 -33.71
C MET A 16 -11.83 8.84 -32.51
N ILE A 17 -12.81 9.10 -31.66
CA ILE A 17 -12.58 9.61 -30.32
C ILE A 17 -11.91 8.47 -29.57
N ALA A 18 -10.58 8.43 -29.64
CA ALA A 18 -9.80 7.66 -28.70
C ALA A 18 -10.08 8.25 -27.32
N THR A 19 -10.92 7.57 -26.56
CA THR A 19 -11.02 7.77 -25.12
C THR A 19 -9.68 7.34 -24.54
N LEU A 20 -8.71 8.26 -24.47
CA LEU A 20 -7.56 8.07 -23.61
C LEU A 20 -8.14 7.92 -22.20
N PRO A 21 -7.87 6.83 -21.47
CA PRO A 21 -8.21 6.81 -20.07
C PRO A 21 -7.46 8.00 -19.48
N ALA A 22 -8.19 8.91 -18.84
CA ALA A 22 -7.59 9.94 -18.02
C ALA A 22 -6.89 9.23 -16.86
N HIS A 23 -5.69 8.69 -17.10
CA HIS A 23 -4.72 8.54 -16.03
C HIS A 23 -4.60 9.94 -15.45
N ALA A 24 -4.97 10.10 -14.19
CA ALA A 24 -4.76 11.35 -13.48
C ALA A 24 -3.29 11.73 -13.69
N ALA A 25 -3.05 12.77 -14.50
CA ALA A 25 -1.72 13.06 -15.01
C ALA A 25 -0.76 13.21 -13.82
N GLY A 26 0.20 12.28 -13.71
CA GLY A 26 1.21 12.26 -12.66
C GLY A 26 0.93 11.37 -11.44
N LEU A 27 -0.16 10.61 -11.37
CA LEU A 27 -0.30 9.49 -10.44
C LEU A 27 0.03 8.17 -11.14
N SER A 28 0.90 7.36 -10.53
CA SER A 28 1.19 6.01 -11.04
C SER A 28 1.35 5.01 -9.90
N SER A 29 1.07 3.75 -10.21
CA SER A 29 1.34 2.63 -9.33
C SER A 29 2.01 1.49 -10.10
N GLU A 30 2.92 0.81 -9.43
CA GLU A 30 3.48 -0.46 -9.88
C GLU A 30 3.48 -1.44 -8.70
N HIS A 31 3.48 -2.74 -9.00
CA HIS A 31 3.67 -3.77 -8.00
C HIS A 31 4.73 -4.77 -8.47
N LYS A 32 5.46 -5.34 -7.52
CA LYS A 32 6.47 -6.37 -7.78
C LYS A 32 6.64 -7.25 -6.55
N ALA A 33 7.30 -8.39 -6.72
CA ALA A 33 7.71 -9.21 -5.59
C ALA A 33 8.65 -8.42 -4.66
N PHE A 34 8.46 -8.58 -3.35
CA PHE A 34 9.37 -8.08 -2.32
C PHE A 34 10.16 -9.22 -1.67
N GLY A 35 9.52 -10.37 -1.46
CA GLY A 35 10.19 -11.55 -0.94
C GLY A 35 9.20 -12.63 -0.54
N LYS A 36 9.64 -13.49 0.38
CA LYS A 36 8.78 -14.49 1.02
C LYS A 36 9.08 -14.51 2.52
N THR A 37 8.06 -14.77 3.31
CA THR A 37 8.21 -15.05 4.73
C THR A 37 8.93 -16.40 4.95
N ASN A 38 9.37 -16.65 6.18
CA ASN A 38 10.02 -17.92 6.57
C ASN A 38 9.13 -19.17 6.35
N ASP A 39 7.81 -19.02 6.41
CA ASP A 39 6.82 -20.06 6.09
C ASP A 39 6.44 -20.11 4.60
N GLY A 40 7.08 -19.30 3.77
CA GLY A 40 6.98 -19.34 2.31
C GLY A 40 5.85 -18.48 1.72
N MET A 41 5.13 -17.70 2.53
CA MET A 41 4.11 -16.79 2.04
C MET A 41 4.74 -15.69 1.18
N PRO A 42 4.26 -15.46 -0.05
CA PRO A 42 4.76 -14.39 -0.89
C PRO A 42 4.39 -13.02 -0.32
N VAL A 43 5.35 -12.11 -0.32
CA VAL A 43 5.17 -10.70 0.03
C VAL A 43 5.41 -9.86 -1.22
N GLU A 44 4.45 -9.01 -1.52
CA GLU A 44 4.51 -8.06 -2.64
C GLU A 44 4.74 -6.65 -2.11
N GLN A 45 5.30 -5.79 -2.95
CA GLN A 45 5.38 -4.35 -2.70
C GLN A 45 4.60 -3.59 -3.77
N TYR A 46 3.87 -2.58 -3.33
CA TYR A 46 3.17 -1.60 -4.15
C TYR A 46 3.90 -0.28 -4.04
N ILE A 47 4.31 0.27 -5.17
CA ILE A 47 5.00 1.55 -5.25
C ILE A 47 4.05 2.56 -5.87
N LEU A 48 3.73 3.59 -5.09
CA LEU A 48 2.79 4.65 -5.43
C LEU A 48 3.57 5.95 -5.64
N ARG A 49 3.35 6.63 -6.76
CA ARG A 49 4.01 7.90 -7.08
C ARG A 49 2.99 8.99 -7.35
N ASN A 50 3.28 10.20 -6.89
CA ASN A 50 2.47 11.38 -7.20
C ASN A 50 3.20 12.34 -8.15
N SER A 51 2.47 13.37 -8.59
CA SER A 51 2.96 14.38 -9.54
C SER A 51 3.98 15.35 -8.95
N HIS A 52 4.22 15.28 -7.64
CA HIS A 52 5.09 16.19 -6.89
C HIS A 52 6.43 15.53 -6.50
N GLY A 53 6.73 14.35 -7.06
CA GLY A 53 8.00 13.66 -6.82
C GLY A 53 8.05 12.82 -5.54
N MET A 54 6.91 12.62 -4.86
CA MET A 54 6.85 11.67 -3.73
C MET A 54 6.64 10.24 -4.24
N GLN A 55 7.25 9.28 -3.54
CA GLN A 55 7.04 7.87 -3.75
C GLN A 55 6.82 7.16 -2.41
N ALA A 56 5.73 6.41 -2.28
CA ALA A 56 5.47 5.54 -1.13
C ALA A 56 5.56 4.08 -1.57
N THR A 57 6.26 3.25 -0.80
CA THR A 57 6.30 1.80 -0.99
C THR A 57 5.57 1.14 0.16
N VAL A 58 4.54 0.34 -0.13
CA VAL A 58 3.77 -0.43 0.85
C VAL A 58 3.92 -1.91 0.56
N ILE A 59 4.28 -2.72 1.56
CA ILE A 59 4.37 -4.18 1.41
C ILE A 59 3.12 -4.86 1.95
N THR A 60 2.78 -6.03 1.41
CA THR A 60 1.58 -6.78 1.83
C THR A 60 1.70 -7.35 3.25
N TYR A 61 2.92 -7.60 3.72
CA TYR A 61 3.17 -8.03 5.10
C TYR A 61 2.82 -6.90 6.07
N GLY A 62 1.77 -7.09 6.86
CA GLY A 62 1.24 -6.10 7.79
C GLY A 62 0.76 -4.79 7.17
N ALA A 63 0.49 -4.76 5.85
CA ALA A 63 0.21 -3.54 5.08
C ALA A 63 1.21 -2.40 5.41
N THR A 64 2.50 -2.75 5.48
CA THR A 64 3.54 -1.91 6.06
C THR A 64 4.01 -0.84 5.10
N LEU A 65 4.07 0.43 5.54
CA LEU A 65 4.79 1.49 4.84
C LEU A 65 6.30 1.23 4.95
N GLN A 66 6.87 0.68 3.89
CA GLN A 66 8.26 0.23 3.85
C GLN A 66 9.23 1.40 3.57
N SER A 67 8.85 2.31 2.68
CA SER A 67 9.66 3.46 2.27
C SER A 67 8.76 4.64 1.93
N LEU A 68 9.21 5.85 2.26
CA LEU A 68 8.53 7.09 1.88
C LEU A 68 9.58 8.10 1.42
N GLN A 69 9.75 8.17 0.10
CA GLN A 69 10.67 9.11 -0.53
C GLN A 69 9.99 10.46 -0.75
N VAL A 70 10.59 11.52 -0.20
CA VAL A 70 10.03 12.87 -0.20
C VAL A 70 11.10 13.88 -0.65
N PRO A 71 10.80 14.77 -1.62
CA PRO A 71 11.67 15.89 -1.96
C PRO A 71 11.74 16.92 -0.82
N ASP A 72 12.95 17.37 -0.49
CA ASP A 72 13.19 18.50 0.40
C ASP A 72 12.94 19.85 -0.30
N LYS A 73 13.20 20.95 0.41
CA LYS A 73 13.04 22.32 -0.14
C LYS A 73 13.92 22.64 -1.36
N ASN A 74 14.97 21.86 -1.59
CA ASN A 74 15.88 21.99 -2.73
C ASN A 74 15.58 20.94 -3.82
N GLY A 75 14.53 20.12 -3.64
CA GLY A 75 14.17 19.03 -4.53
C GLY A 75 15.01 17.75 -4.35
N LYS A 76 15.87 17.68 -3.32
CA LYS A 76 16.61 16.46 -3.00
C LYS A 76 15.66 15.44 -2.38
N VAL A 77 15.56 14.26 -2.97
CA VAL A 77 14.71 13.17 -2.48
C VAL A 77 15.48 12.30 -1.50
N ASP A 78 14.91 12.04 -0.33
CA ASP A 78 15.40 11.06 0.65
C ASP A 78 14.24 10.22 1.18
N ASP A 79 14.55 9.00 1.65
CA ASP A 79 13.62 8.19 2.44
C ASP A 79 13.54 8.73 3.87
N ILE A 80 12.32 9.05 4.31
CA ILE A 80 12.10 9.71 5.60
C ILE A 80 11.50 8.77 6.67
N VAL A 81 11.34 7.48 6.38
CA VAL A 81 10.87 6.49 7.36
C VAL A 81 11.96 5.46 7.67
N LEU A 82 11.87 4.86 8.86
CA LEU A 82 12.68 3.70 9.22
C LEU A 82 12.01 2.44 8.70
N GLY A 83 12.81 1.46 8.26
CA GLY A 83 12.32 0.21 7.70
C GLY A 83 13.44 -0.78 7.47
N PHE A 84 13.12 -1.84 6.72
CA PHE A 84 14.06 -2.88 6.31
C PHE A 84 14.00 -3.06 4.79
N ASP A 85 15.09 -3.59 4.24
CA ASP A 85 15.23 -3.83 2.80
C ASP A 85 14.61 -5.18 2.37
N ASP A 86 14.30 -6.07 3.31
CA ASP A 86 13.76 -7.41 3.05
C ASP A 86 12.68 -7.84 4.06
N VAL A 87 11.96 -8.92 3.70
CA VAL A 87 10.88 -9.49 4.54
C VAL A 87 11.41 -10.01 5.87
N GLN A 88 12.62 -10.56 5.87
CA GLN A 88 13.24 -11.15 7.05
C GLN A 88 13.50 -10.10 8.14
N GLY A 89 13.91 -8.89 7.78
CA GLY A 89 14.04 -7.76 8.68
C GLY A 89 12.73 -7.42 9.37
N TYR A 90 11.61 -7.41 8.63
CA TYR A 90 10.28 -7.20 9.21
C TYR A 90 9.83 -8.35 10.11
N GLN A 91 10.15 -9.61 9.79
CA GLN A 91 9.81 -10.76 10.65
C GLN A 91 10.63 -10.81 11.95
N ALA A 92 11.88 -10.35 11.92
CA ALA A 92 12.78 -10.33 13.08
C ALA A 92 12.63 -9.06 13.94
N GLY A 93 12.17 -7.96 13.34
CA GLY A 93 12.03 -6.67 13.99
C GLY A 93 10.92 -6.65 15.06
N THR A 94 11.14 -5.89 16.12
CA THR A 94 10.18 -5.73 17.23
C THR A 94 9.60 -4.32 17.33
N ALA A 95 10.02 -3.41 16.44
CA ALA A 95 9.68 -1.98 16.50
C ALA A 95 8.42 -1.59 15.70
N TYR A 96 7.78 -2.55 15.01
CA TYR A 96 6.57 -2.35 14.22
C TYR A 96 6.68 -1.22 13.17
N PHE A 97 7.87 -1.01 12.60
CA PHE A 97 8.11 0.09 11.66
C PHE A 97 7.13 0.09 10.50
N GLY A 98 6.36 1.17 10.38
CA GLY A 98 5.39 1.40 9.30
C GLY A 98 4.20 0.44 9.25
N ALA A 99 4.12 -0.54 10.16
CA ALA A 99 3.14 -1.62 10.10
C ALA A 99 1.74 -1.15 10.53
N THR A 100 0.71 -1.79 9.97
CA THR A 100 -0.67 -1.60 10.42
C THR A 100 -0.88 -2.35 11.74
N ILE A 101 -1.13 -1.60 12.81
CA ILE A 101 -1.31 -2.16 14.15
C ILE A 101 -2.78 -2.56 14.38
N GLY A 102 -3.00 -3.78 14.85
CA GLY A 102 -4.34 -4.25 15.22
C GLY A 102 -4.37 -5.67 15.77
N ARG A 103 -5.49 -6.17 16.30
CA ARG A 103 -6.83 -5.53 16.33
C ARG A 103 -6.98 -4.35 17.27
N PHE A 104 -6.14 -4.26 18.29
CA PHE A 104 -6.10 -3.14 19.22
C PHE A 104 -4.69 -2.58 19.29
N GLY A 105 -4.54 -1.29 18.98
CA GLY A 105 -3.26 -0.62 19.10
C GLY A 105 -2.94 -0.22 20.53
N ASN A 106 -1.66 -0.34 20.91
CA ASN A 106 -1.17 -0.12 22.27
C ASN A 106 -1.59 -1.23 23.24
N ARG A 107 -1.60 -0.93 24.55
CA ARG A 107 -1.71 -1.90 25.64
C ARG A 107 -3.15 -2.08 26.09
N LEU A 108 -3.52 -3.33 26.33
CA LEU A 108 -4.64 -3.71 27.19
C LEU A 108 -4.09 -4.24 28.51
N ALA A 109 -4.56 -3.64 29.61
CA ALA A 109 -4.15 -4.03 30.94
C ALA A 109 -4.72 -5.42 31.29
N GLY A 110 -3.85 -6.35 31.67
CA GLY A 110 -4.25 -7.73 31.85
C GLY A 110 -4.66 -8.42 30.54
N VAL A 111 -4.98 -9.70 30.64
CA VAL A 111 -5.32 -10.53 29.47
C VAL A 111 -6.75 -11.06 29.47
N SER A 112 -7.52 -10.76 30.51
CA SER A 112 -8.95 -11.06 30.58
C SER A 112 -9.70 -9.74 30.53
N GLN A 113 -10.44 -9.53 29.45
CA GLN A 113 -11.31 -8.38 29.26
C GLN A 113 -12.76 -8.83 29.43
N GLU A 114 -13.61 -8.02 30.04
CA GLU A 114 -15.04 -8.31 30.18
C GLU A 114 -15.83 -7.22 29.48
N GLU A 115 -16.66 -7.61 28.52
CA GLU A 115 -17.53 -6.73 27.74
C GLU A 115 -18.91 -7.38 27.69
N ASP A 116 -19.97 -6.66 28.05
CA ASP A 116 -21.35 -7.15 28.08
C ASP A 116 -21.54 -8.47 28.85
N GLY A 117 -20.83 -8.63 29.97
CA GLY A 117 -20.87 -9.84 30.80
C GLY A 117 -20.21 -11.06 30.17
N LYS A 118 -19.54 -10.90 29.02
CA LYS A 118 -18.75 -11.95 28.39
C LYS A 118 -17.25 -11.67 28.59
N ARG A 119 -16.56 -12.70 29.06
CA ARG A 119 -15.11 -12.67 29.25
C ARG A 119 -14.37 -13.09 27.98
N TYR A 120 -13.40 -12.28 27.59
CA TYR A 120 -12.52 -12.48 26.45
C TYR A 120 -11.07 -12.59 26.92
N GLN A 121 -10.38 -13.62 26.46
CA GLN A 121 -8.95 -13.78 26.70
C GLN A 121 -8.17 -13.20 25.51
N VAL A 122 -7.29 -12.24 25.75
CA VAL A 122 -6.38 -11.67 24.75
C VAL A 122 -4.96 -12.21 24.92
N PRO A 123 -4.12 -12.19 23.87
CA PRO A 123 -2.75 -12.70 23.97
C PRO A 123 -1.91 -11.93 24.98
N LYS A 124 -1.10 -12.64 25.78
CA LYS A 124 -0.12 -12.06 26.70
C LYS A 124 1.23 -11.95 26.02
N ASN A 125 1.61 -10.76 25.56
CA ASN A 125 2.88 -10.53 24.84
C ASN A 125 3.71 -9.36 25.38
N ASP A 126 3.25 -8.68 26.43
CA ASP A 126 4.00 -7.58 27.06
C ASP A 126 3.83 -7.60 28.58
N GLY A 127 4.65 -8.39 29.27
CA GLY A 127 4.53 -8.58 30.71
C GLY A 127 3.12 -9.10 31.08
N PRO A 128 2.37 -8.47 32.02
CA PRO A 128 1.00 -8.86 32.34
C PRO A 128 -0.05 -8.46 31.28
N ASN A 129 0.35 -7.72 30.25
CA ASN A 129 -0.54 -7.04 29.32
C ASN A 129 -0.56 -7.71 27.94
N SER A 130 -1.53 -7.26 27.13
CA SER A 130 -1.53 -7.44 25.68
C SER A 130 -1.06 -6.15 25.01
N LEU A 131 -0.22 -6.23 23.99
CA LEU A 131 0.30 -5.10 23.23
C LEU A 131 0.06 -5.32 21.73
N HIS A 132 -0.45 -4.30 21.04
CA HIS A 132 -0.53 -4.25 19.57
C HIS A 132 -1.24 -5.46 18.94
N GLY A 133 -2.32 -5.95 19.58
CA GLY A 133 -3.09 -7.10 19.10
C GLY A 133 -2.48 -8.47 19.39
N GLY A 134 -1.31 -8.53 20.03
CA GLY A 134 -0.72 -9.77 20.53
C GLY A 134 0.40 -10.34 19.66
N SER A 135 0.68 -11.63 19.82
CA SER A 135 1.73 -12.34 19.06
C SER A 135 1.39 -12.57 17.58
N GLN A 136 0.12 -12.43 17.20
CA GLN A 136 -0.38 -12.49 15.82
C GLN A 136 -1.26 -11.26 15.57
N GLY A 137 -0.65 -10.07 15.63
CA GLY A 137 -1.29 -8.81 15.28
C GLY A 137 -1.43 -8.61 13.77
N PHE A 138 -2.02 -7.49 13.39
CA PHE A 138 -2.17 -7.08 11.99
C PHE A 138 -0.87 -6.59 11.34
N ASP A 139 0.22 -6.54 12.09
CA ASP A 139 1.56 -6.19 11.64
C ASP A 139 2.24 -7.28 10.78
N LYS A 140 1.50 -8.34 10.45
CA LYS A 140 1.98 -9.56 9.78
C LYS A 140 1.07 -9.93 8.62
#